data_AF-A0AAU8KDA9-F1
#
_entry.id   AF-A0AAU8KDA9-F1
#
_cell.length_a   1.000
_cell.length_b   1.000
_cell.length_c   1.000
_cell.angle_alpha   90.00
_cell.angle_beta   90.00
_cell.angle_gamma   90.00
#
_symmetry.space_group_name_H-M   'P 1'
#
loop_
_entity.id
_entity.type
_entity.pdbx_description
1 polymer ?
#
loop_
_entity_poly.entity_id
_entity_poly.type
_entity_poly.pdbx_seq_one_letter_code
_entity_poly.pdbx_strand_id
1 'polypeptide(L)' 'MSTYIGRTVTVTHHDLIVPAPPPWGAAAAEIGKAWAAAERAYRSNHGLDADAALADNALTFHAEDDNIVIRWTTEGAR' A
#
# COMPACT_ATOMS: atom_id res chain seq x y z
N MET A 1 1.72 20.07 33.89
CA MET A 1 1.95 18.64 34.20
C MET A 1 1.90 17.87 32.90
N SER A 2 2.84 16.95 32.69
CA SER A 2 2.86 16.07 31.52
C SER A 2 2.75 14.63 31.99
N THR A 3 1.91 13.84 31.32
CA THR A 3 1.78 12.41 31.57
C THR A 3 2.41 11.67 30.40
N TYR A 4 3.41 10.84 30.70
CA TYR A 4 4.00 9.93 29.71
C TYR A 4 3.12 8.69 29.55
N ILE A 5 2.85 8.30 28.30
CA ILE A 5 2.08 7.09 27.95
C ILE A 5 2.84 6.37 26.83
N GLY A 6 3.14 5.08 27.02
CA GLY A 6 3.67 4.20 25.98
C GLY A 6 2.59 3.25 25.47
N ARG A 7 2.52 3.03 24.16
CA ARG A 7 1.67 2.00 23.53
C ARG A 7 2.47 1.24 22.48
N THR A 8 2.21 -0.06 22.36
CA THR A 8 2.74 -0.91 21.29
C THR A 8 1.62 -1.13 20.28
N VAL A 9 1.91 -0.90 19.00
CA VAL A 9 0.98 -1.14 17.89
C VAL A 9 1.65 -2.08 16.90
N THR A 10 0.89 -3.06 16.40
CA THR A 10 1.32 -3.91 15.29
C THR A 10 0.81 -3.31 14.00
N VAL A 11 1.71 -3.03 13.06
CA VAL A 11 1.35 -2.54 11.72
C VAL A 11 1.67 -3.62 10.71
N THR A 12 0.69 -3.97 9.88
CA THR A 12 0.87 -4.85 8.73
C THR A 12 0.96 -3.99 7.48
N HIS A 13 2.04 -4.14 6.72
CA HIS A 13 2.18 -3.56 5.38
C HIS A 13 1.75 -4.59 4.35
N HIS A 14 0.91 -4.17 3.41
CA HIS A 14 0.51 -4.97 2.27
C HIS A 14 1.12 -4.34 1.03
N ASP A 15 2.09 -5.04 0.46
CA ASP A 15 2.98 -4.50 -0.56
C ASP A 15 2.79 -5.24 -1.88
N LEU A 16 2.50 -4.48 -2.93
CA LEU A 16 2.61 -4.94 -4.31
C LEU A 16 3.89 -4.39 -4.91
N ILE A 17 4.77 -5.29 -5.30
CA ILE A 17 6.12 -4.98 -5.78
C ILE A 17 6.14 -5.11 -7.30
N VAL A 18 6.53 -4.03 -7.97
CA VAL A 18 6.74 -3.98 -9.43
C VAL A 18 8.23 -3.81 -9.70
N PRO A 19 8.90 -4.80 -10.31
CA PRO A 19 10.30 -4.65 -10.70
C PRO A 19 10.50 -3.48 -11.66
N ALA A 20 11.47 -2.63 -11.34
CA ALA A 20 11.84 -1.43 -12.06
C ALA A 20 13.38 -1.31 -12.19
N PRO A 21 14.07 -2.31 -12.76
CA PRO A 21 15.53 -2.29 -12.84
C PRO A 21 16.05 -1.19 -13.78
N PRO A 22 17.25 -0.66 -13.50
CA PRO A 22 17.91 0.29 -14.39
C PRO A 22 18.24 -0.34 -15.75
N PRO A 23 18.38 0.49 -16.81
CA PRO A 23 18.29 1.96 -16.80
C PRO A 23 16.87 2.52 -17.02
N TRP A 24 15.88 1.70 -17.37
CA TRP A 24 14.57 2.19 -17.83
C TRP A 24 13.44 2.11 -16.79
N GLY A 25 13.59 1.32 -15.73
CA GLY A 25 12.56 1.16 -14.71
C GLY A 25 11.40 0.28 -15.15
N ALA A 26 10.24 0.48 -14.51
CA ALA A 26 9.01 -0.27 -14.78
C ALA A 26 8.19 0.39 -15.89
N ALA A 27 7.56 -0.45 -16.73
CA ALA A 27 6.60 0.04 -17.70
C ALA A 27 5.35 0.59 -17.00
N ALA A 28 4.84 1.74 -17.47
CA ALA A 28 3.63 2.35 -16.91
C ALA A 28 2.42 1.39 -16.88
N ALA A 29 2.33 0.49 -17.86
CA ALA A 29 1.29 -0.54 -17.90
C ALA A 29 1.39 -1.55 -16.74
N GLU A 30 2.59 -1.94 -16.33
CA GLU A 30 2.79 -2.85 -15.19
C GLU A 30 2.47 -2.16 -13.86
N ILE A 31 2.84 -0.88 -13.74
CA ILE A 31 2.45 -0.05 -12.60
C ILE A 31 0.91 0.06 -12.52
N GLY A 32 0.24 0.32 -13.65
CA GLY A 32 -1.22 0.40 -13.70
C GLY A 32 -1.93 -0.92 -13.32
N LYS A 33 -1.39 -2.07 -13.74
CA LYS A 33 -1.90 -3.39 -13.34
C LYS A 33 -1.73 -3.62 -11.83
N ALA A 34 -0.57 -3.30 -11.29
CA ALA A 34 -0.29 -3.43 -9.88
C ALA A 34 -1.18 -2.49 -9.05
N TRP A 35 -1.41 -1.27 -9.52
CA TRP A 35 -2.32 -0.33 -8.88
C TRP A 35 -3.75 -0.88 -8.81
N ALA A 36 -4.30 -1.34 -9.93
CA ALA A 36 -5.63 -1.94 -9.96
C ALA A 36 -5.74 -3.19 -9.07
N ALA A 37 -4.68 -4.00 -8.98
CA ALA A 37 -4.62 -5.14 -8.08
C ALA A 37 -4.61 -4.71 -6.60
N ALA A 38 -3.84 -3.67 -6.26
CA ALA A 38 -3.76 -3.12 -4.91
C ALA A 38 -5.12 -2.55 -4.47
N GLU A 39 -5.82 -1.83 -5.34
CA GLU A 39 -7.15 -1.31 -5.03
C GLU A 39 -8.16 -2.44 -4.75
N ARG A 40 -8.15 -3.50 -5.57
CA ARG A 40 -9.03 -4.66 -5.35
C ARG A 40 -8.72 -5.36 -4.03
N ALA A 41 -7.44 -5.53 -3.72
CA ALA A 41 -7.01 -6.15 -2.46
C ALA A 41 -7.39 -5.28 -1.25
N TYR A 42 -7.20 -3.97 -1.34
CA TYR A 42 -7.61 -3.01 -0.32
C TYR A 42 -9.12 -3.10 -0.06
N ARG A 43 -9.95 -3.07 -1.12
CA ARG A 43 -11.41 -3.16 -1.00
C ARG A 43 -11.83 -4.46 -0.33
N SER A 44 -11.29 -5.58 -0.79
CA SER A 44 -11.54 -6.90 -0.20
C SER A 44 -11.19 -6.94 1.29
N ASN A 45 -10.01 -6.41 1.64
CA ASN A 45 -9.52 -6.40 3.03
C ASN A 45 -10.37 -5.50 3.96
N HIS A 46 -11.02 -4.46 3.43
CA HIS A 46 -11.86 -3.54 4.19
C HIS A 46 -13.36 -3.79 4.01
N GLY A 47 -13.75 -4.86 3.31
CA GLY A 47 -15.16 -5.19 3.05
C GLY A 47 -15.91 -4.15 2.22
N LEU A 48 -15.20 -3.44 1.34
CA LEU A 48 -15.79 -2.42 0.46
C LEU A 48 -16.30 -3.06 -0.84
N ASP A 49 -17.36 -2.47 -1.41
CA ASP A 49 -17.85 -2.83 -2.73
C ASP A 49 -16.78 -2.61 -3.80
N ALA A 50 -16.86 -3.38 -4.89
CA ALA A 50 -15.85 -3.39 -5.96
C ALA A 50 -15.62 -2.00 -6.60
N ASP A 51 -16.68 -1.19 -6.69
CA ASP A 51 -16.65 0.15 -7.28
C ASP A 51 -16.63 1.28 -6.23
N ALA A 52 -16.48 0.93 -4.95
CA ALA A 52 -16.37 1.93 -3.89
C ALA A 52 -15.15 2.82 -4.13
N ALA A 53 -15.36 4.13 -4.02
CA ALA A 53 -14.27 5.09 -4.05
C ALA A 53 -13.34 4.84 -2.86
N LEU A 54 -12.03 4.88 -3.13
CA LEU A 54 -11.01 4.81 -2.09
C LEU A 54 -10.67 6.23 -1.62
N ALA A 55 -10.22 6.36 -0.37
CA ALA A 55 -9.64 7.61 0.10
C ALA A 55 -8.37 7.94 -0.69
N ASP A 56 -8.08 9.22 -0.87
CA ASP A 56 -6.95 9.70 -1.70
C ASP A 56 -5.59 9.14 -1.26
N ASN A 57 -5.43 8.82 0.02
CA ASN A 57 -4.23 8.26 0.61
C ASN A 57 -4.38 6.79 1.05
N ALA A 58 -5.41 6.08 0.59
CA ALA A 58 -5.62 4.66 0.91
C ALA A 58 -4.46 3.78 0.41
N LEU A 59 -3.88 4.14 -0.72
CA LEU A 59 -2.72 3.51 -1.33
C LEU A 59 -1.65 4.57 -1.59
N THR A 60 -0.39 4.19 -1.39
CA THR A 60 0.76 5.02 -1.72
C THR A 60 1.73 4.23 -2.56
N PHE A 61 2.51 4.89 -3.42
CA PHE A 61 3.61 4.26 -4.12
C PHE A 61 4.93 4.98 -3.84
N HIS A 62 6.01 4.21 -3.78
CA HIS A 62 7.37 4.71 -3.61
C HIS A 62 8.36 3.79 -4.30
N ALA A 63 9.57 4.29 -4.57
CA ALA A 63 10.66 3.46 -5.05
C ALA A 63 11.38 2.80 -3.86
N GLU A 64 11.76 1.53 -4.02
CA GLU A 64 12.58 0.76 -3.08
C GLU A 64 13.55 -0.11 -3.88
N ASP A 65 14.84 0.23 -3.83
CA ASP A 65 15.88 -0.33 -4.70
C ASP A 65 15.47 -0.30 -6.19
N ASP A 66 15.50 -1.45 -6.85
CA ASP A 66 15.09 -1.66 -8.23
C ASP A 66 13.59 -1.98 -8.34
N ASN A 67 12.75 -1.46 -7.44
CA ASN A 67 11.30 -1.72 -7.44
C ASN A 67 10.48 -0.45 -7.23
N ILE A 68 9.26 -0.48 -7.76
CA ILE A 68 8.16 0.39 -7.33
C ILE A 68 7.26 -0.42 -6.40
N VAL A 69 7.06 0.06 -5.19
CA VAL A 69 6.23 -0.58 -4.16
C VAL A 69 4.95 0.22 -4.00
N ILE A 70 3.82 -0.44 -4.18
CA ILE A 70 2.49 0.09 -3.86
C ILE A 70 2.06 -0.51 -2.52
N ARG A 71 1.79 0.34 -1.53
CA ARG A 71 1.55 -0.07 -0.14
C ARG A 71 0.26 0.53 0.43
N TRP A 72 -0.45 -0.29 1.19
CA TRP A 72 -1.33 0.19 2.27
C TRP A 72 -0.97 -0.50 3.58
N THR A 73 -1.41 0.10 4.68
CA THR A 73 -1.15 -0.41 6.03
C THR A 73 -2.44 -0.71 6.76
N THR A 74 -2.46 -1.79 7.52
CA THR A 74 -3.51 -2.07 8.49
C THR A 74 -2.91 -2.16 9.88
N GLU A 75 -3.47 -1.42 10.83
CA GLU A 75 -3.12 -1.57 12.24
C GLU A 75 -3.88 -2.78 12.81
N GLY A 76 -3.13 -3.74 13.35
CA GLY A 76 -3.71 -4.84 14.11
C GLY A 76 -3.99 -4.39 15.54
N ALA A 77 -5.20 -4.66 16.03
CA ALA A 77 -5.46 -4.67 17.46
C ALA A 77 -4.75 -5.87 18.09
N ARG A 78 -4.16 -5.66 19.28
CA ARG A 78 -3.56 -6.72 20.10
C ARG A 78 -4.60 -7.72 20.58
#